data_AF-A0AAW9ZGV7-F1
#
_entry.id   AF-A0AAW9ZGV7-F1
#
_cell.length_a   1.000
_cell.length_b   1.000
_cell.length_c   1.000
_cell.angle_alpha   90.00
_cell.angle_beta   90.00
_cell.angle_gamma   90.00
#
_symmetry.space_group_name_H-M   'P 1'
#
loop_
_entity.id
_entity.type
_entity.pdbx_description
1 polymer ?
#
loop_
_entity_poly.entity_id
_entity_poly.type
_entity_poly.pdbx_seq_one_letter_code
_entity_poly.pdbx_strand_id
1 'polypeptide(L)'
;MEFTKTVQISGDKDKYTISPEIKKYALLDLGFEQTNRGNFEYLGSLDTDNPFKPVARLRILINNDLDGFKMETISGNGLRKINIFNHQRAAEFIQQYHYILDEMVARQIFTK
;
A
#
# COMPACT_ATOMS: atom_id res chain seq x y z
N MET A 1 6.69 1.20 -13.86
CA MET A 1 6.84 0.02 -12.99
C MET A 1 5.79 -1.00 -13.39
N GLU A 2 6.23 -2.22 -13.63
CA GLU A 2 5.41 -3.38 -13.97
C GLU A 2 4.75 -3.96 -12.72
N PHE A 3 3.72 -4.79 -12.88
CA PHE A 3 3.14 -5.52 -11.75
C PHE A 3 4.07 -6.68 -11.39
N THR A 4 4.36 -6.85 -10.11
CA THR A 4 5.25 -7.91 -9.63
C THR A 4 4.58 -8.70 -8.52
N LYS A 5 4.94 -9.98 -8.39
CA LYS A 5 4.44 -10.83 -7.30
C LYS A 5 4.91 -10.37 -5.93
N THR A 6 6.09 -9.75 -5.84
CA THR A 6 6.71 -9.39 -4.58
C THR A 6 7.32 -7.99 -4.66
N VAL A 7 7.07 -7.16 -3.65
CA VAL A 7 7.59 -5.79 -3.53
C VAL A 7 8.21 -5.56 -2.15
N GLN A 8 9.32 -4.84 -2.11
CA GLN A 8 9.92 -4.28 -0.90
C GLN A 8 10.12 -2.78 -1.14
N ILE A 9 9.60 -1.93 -0.26
CA ILE A 9 9.87 -0.49 -0.34
C ILE A 9 11.31 -0.22 0.13
N SER A 10 12.02 0.67 -0.57
CA SER A 10 13.37 1.08 -0.17
C SER A 10 13.41 1.61 1.26
N GLY A 11 14.20 0.95 2.11
CA GLY A 11 14.33 1.29 3.54
C GLY A 11 13.51 0.40 4.46
N ASP A 12 12.52 -0.32 3.92
CA ASP A 12 11.82 -1.37 4.65
C ASP A 12 12.69 -2.63 4.79
N LYS A 13 12.55 -3.33 5.91
CA LYS A 13 13.12 -4.66 6.11
C LYS A 13 12.20 -5.75 5.58
N ASP A 14 10.91 -5.46 5.51
CA ASP A 14 9.88 -6.41 5.14
C ASP A 14 9.68 -6.47 3.63
N LYS A 15 9.33 -7.65 3.14
CA LYS A 15 9.06 -7.90 1.73
C LYS A 15 7.69 -8.53 1.63
N TYR A 16 6.81 -7.94 0.84
CA TYR A 16 5.43 -8.37 0.73
C TYR A 16 5.21 -9.11 -0.59
N THR A 17 4.61 -10.30 -0.54
CA THR A 17 4.22 -11.09 -1.71
C THR A 17 2.71 -11.14 -1.82
N ILE A 18 2.17 -11.02 -3.03
CA ILE A 18 0.73 -11.20 -3.25
C ILE A 18 0.31 -12.62 -2.86
N SER A 19 -0.71 -12.71 -2.03
CA SER A 19 -1.23 -13.99 -1.54
C SER A 19 -1.95 -14.73 -2.68
N PRO A 20 -1.75 -16.05 -2.85
CA PRO A 20 -2.56 -16.84 -3.77
C PRO A 20 -4.02 -16.99 -3.30
N GLU A 21 -4.31 -16.65 -2.04
CA GLU A 21 -5.64 -16.72 -1.44
C GLU A 21 -6.41 -15.38 -1.51
N ILE A 22 -5.83 -14.38 -2.19
CA ILE A 22 -6.45 -13.07 -2.38
C ILE A 22 -7.84 -13.17 -3.02
N LYS A 23 -8.78 -12.36 -2.54
CA LYS A 23 -10.17 -12.34 -3.05
C LYS A 23 -10.62 -10.91 -3.32
N LYS A 24 -11.35 -10.71 -4.41
CA LYS A 24 -11.85 -9.39 -4.83
C LYS A 24 -12.67 -8.70 -3.73
N TYR A 25 -13.54 -9.45 -3.07
CA TYR A 25 -14.38 -8.88 -2.00
C TYR A 25 -13.55 -8.44 -0.78
N ALA A 26 -12.46 -9.14 -0.45
CA ALA A 26 -11.58 -8.74 0.65
C ALA A 26 -10.85 -7.41 0.35
N LEU A 27 -10.53 -7.15 -0.93
CA LEU A 27 -10.00 -5.85 -1.35
C LEU A 27 -11.02 -4.73 -1.13
N LEU A 28 -12.28 -4.95 -1.52
CA LEU A 28 -13.34 -3.97 -1.32
C LEU A 28 -13.59 -3.70 0.18
N ASP A 29 -13.60 -4.75 1.01
CA ASP A 29 -13.74 -4.64 2.47
C ASP A 29 -12.61 -3.81 3.10
N LEU A 30 -11.41 -3.82 2.50
CA LEU A 30 -10.24 -3.06 2.92
C LEU A 30 -10.16 -1.66 2.31
N GLY A 31 -11.18 -1.25 1.55
CA GLY A 31 -11.26 0.08 0.96
C GLY A 31 -10.42 0.25 -0.31
N PHE A 32 -10.08 -0.84 -1.01
CA PHE A 32 -9.61 -0.71 -2.39
C PHE A 32 -10.77 -0.30 -3.30
N GLU A 33 -10.50 0.62 -4.22
CA GLU A 33 -11.45 1.03 -5.25
C GLU A 33 -11.06 0.43 -6.60
N GLN A 34 -12.07 -0.02 -7.36
CA GLN A 34 -11.82 -0.51 -8.71
C GLN A 34 -11.62 0.67 -9.66
N THR A 35 -10.46 0.71 -10.31
CA THR A 35 -10.14 1.69 -11.35
C THR A 35 -10.93 1.41 -12.63
N ASN A 36 -11.05 2.40 -13.52
CA ASN A 36 -11.67 2.23 -14.85
C ASN A 36 -11.03 1.12 -15.70
N ARG A 37 -9.79 0.71 -15.39
CA ARG A 37 -9.05 -0.36 -16.08
C ARG A 37 -9.23 -1.73 -15.42
N GLY A 38 -10.09 -1.85 -14.41
CA GLY A 38 -10.38 -3.10 -13.70
C GLY A 38 -9.41 -3.46 -12.59
N ASN A 39 -8.27 -2.77 -12.46
CA ASN A 39 -7.34 -2.93 -11.34
C ASN A 39 -7.92 -2.39 -10.04
N PHE A 40 -7.39 -2.81 -8.90
CA PHE A 40 -7.81 -2.38 -7.57
C PHE A 40 -6.75 -1.47 -6.96
N GLU A 41 -7.16 -0.26 -6.56
CA GLU A 41 -6.28 0.74 -5.96
C GLU A 41 -6.64 1.00 -4.51
N TYR A 42 -5.64 0.92 -3.63
CA TYR A 42 -5.72 1.44 -2.27
C TYR A 42 -4.88 2.71 -2.18
N LEU A 43 -5.45 3.75 -1.56
CA LEU A 43 -4.77 5.02 -1.31
C LEU A 43 -5.05 5.50 0.13
N GLY A 44 -4.19 5.08 1.06
CA GLY A 44 -4.32 5.38 2.49
C GLY A 44 -3.40 6.50 2.97
N SER A 45 -3.85 7.28 3.96
CA SER A 45 -2.98 8.22 4.68
C SER A 45 -1.96 7.46 5.54
N LEU A 46 -0.72 7.96 5.58
CA LEU A 46 0.29 7.56 6.57
C LEU A 46 0.43 8.58 7.70
N ASP A 47 -0.25 9.72 7.59
CA ASP A 47 -0.30 10.78 8.60
C ASP A 47 -1.51 10.53 9.50
N THR A 48 -1.27 10.18 10.76
CA THR A 48 -2.34 9.90 11.73
C THR A 48 -2.86 11.18 12.38
N ASP A 49 -2.01 12.19 12.47
CA ASP A 49 -2.35 13.47 13.11
C ASP A 49 -3.16 14.38 12.18
N ASN A 50 -2.90 14.33 10.87
CA ASN A 50 -3.62 15.11 9.86
C ASN A 50 -4.04 14.28 8.64
N PRO A 51 -5.01 13.36 8.80
CA PRO A 51 -5.40 12.44 7.73
C PRO A 51 -6.05 13.14 6.52
N PHE A 52 -6.63 14.33 6.70
CA PHE A 52 -7.27 15.09 5.61
C PHE A 52 -6.27 15.91 4.77
N LYS A 53 -5.11 16.24 5.32
CA LYS A 53 -4.00 16.90 4.61
C LYS A 53 -2.70 16.15 4.89
N PRO A 54 -2.61 14.87 4.49
CA PRO A 54 -1.50 14.04 4.91
C PRO A 54 -0.22 14.48 4.22
N VAL A 55 0.92 14.33 4.89
CA VAL A 55 2.23 14.56 4.24
C VAL A 55 2.61 13.40 3.32
N ALA A 56 2.20 12.18 3.69
CA ALA A 56 2.54 10.93 3.02
C ALA A 56 1.31 10.03 2.86
N ARG A 57 1.25 9.30 1.74
CA ARG A 57 0.24 8.28 1.47
C ARG A 57 0.88 6.98 1.02
N LEU A 58 0.26 5.86 1.36
CA LEU A 58 0.55 4.55 0.79
C LEU A 58 -0.37 4.30 -0.39
N ARG A 59 0.21 4.02 -1.55
CA ARG A 59 -0.52 3.62 -2.76
C ARG A 59 -0.18 2.18 -3.11
N ILE A 60 -1.21 1.36 -3.28
CA ILE A 60 -1.10 -0.02 -3.72
C ILE A 60 -2.03 -0.20 -4.91
N LEU A 61 -1.51 -0.79 -5.99
CA LEU A 61 -2.30 -1.14 -7.16
C LEU A 61 -2.15 -2.64 -7.41
N ILE A 62 -3.26 -3.38 -7.36
CA ILE A 62 -3.32 -4.81 -7.66
C ILE A 62 -3.96 -4.97 -9.04
N ASN A 63 -3.37 -5.81 -9.89
CA ASN A 63 -3.92 -6.04 -11.23
C ASN A 63 -5.24 -6.82 -11.18
N ASN A 64 -6.03 -6.74 -12.26
CA ASN A 64 -7.33 -7.41 -12.31
C ASN A 64 -7.26 -8.95 -12.21
N ASP A 65 -6.12 -9.54 -12.58
CA ASP A 65 -5.84 -10.97 -12.50
C ASP A 65 -5.45 -11.43 -11.08
N LEU A 66 -5.26 -10.50 -10.15
CA LEU A 66 -4.90 -10.72 -8.75
C LEU A 66 -3.60 -11.52 -8.54
N ASP A 67 -2.66 -11.43 -9.47
CA ASP A 67 -1.39 -12.17 -9.42
C ASP A 67 -0.16 -11.24 -9.40
N GLY A 68 -0.37 -9.93 -9.39
CA GLY A 68 0.70 -8.95 -9.29
C GLY A 68 0.23 -7.62 -8.73
N PHE A 69 1.16 -6.91 -8.06
CA PHE A 69 0.88 -5.61 -7.49
C PHE A 69 2.04 -4.63 -7.66
N LYS A 70 1.74 -3.36 -7.41
CA LYS A 70 2.68 -2.25 -7.27
C LYS A 70 2.41 -1.62 -5.93
N MET A 71 3.48 -1.18 -5.26
CA MET A 71 3.37 -0.50 -3.98
C MET A 71 4.39 0.63 -3.92
N GLU A 72 3.95 1.79 -3.48
CA GLU A 72 4.78 2.97 -3.34
C GLU A 72 4.24 3.91 -2.25
N THR A 73 5.16 4.68 -1.67
CA THR A 73 4.81 5.82 -0.84
C THR A 73 4.92 7.11 -1.64
N ILE A 74 3.87 7.93 -1.58
CA ILE A 74 3.76 9.17 -2.34
C ILE A 74 3.47 10.36 -1.42
N SER A 75 3.77 11.57 -1.89
CA SER A 75 3.43 12.81 -1.20
C SER A 75 1.93 12.94 -0.98
N GLY A 76 1.54 13.77 -0.01
CA GLY A 76 0.14 14.03 0.35
C GLY A 76 -0.81 14.33 -0.79
N ASN A 77 -0.32 15.07 -1.80
CA ASN A 77 -1.04 15.43 -3.02
C ASN A 77 -1.01 14.34 -4.11
N GLY A 78 -0.33 13.22 -3.87
CA GLY A 78 -0.24 12.07 -4.75
C GLY A 78 0.71 12.21 -5.95
N LEU A 79 1.42 13.33 -6.10
CA LEU A 79 2.15 13.65 -7.33
C LEU A 79 3.59 13.11 -7.37
N ARG A 80 4.22 12.88 -6.22
CA ARG A 80 5.64 12.52 -6.15
C ARG A 80 5.83 11.29 -5.28
N LYS A 81 6.68 10.37 -5.73
CA LYS A 81 7.22 9.33 -4.83
C LYS A 81 8.03 10.00 -3.73
N ILE A 82 7.87 9.50 -2.51
CA ILE A 82 8.67 9.90 -1.36
C ILE A 82 9.18 8.63 -0.68
N ASN A 83 10.32 8.72 0.01
CA ASN A 83 10.77 7.66 0.89
C ASN A 83 10.36 8.03 2.33
N ILE A 84 9.48 7.26 2.95
CA ILE A 84 9.04 7.52 4.33
C ILE A 84 10.09 7.11 5.37
N PHE A 85 10.99 6.19 5.01
CA PHE A 85 11.98 5.60 5.92
C PHE A 85 13.15 6.54 6.24
N ASN A 86 13.38 7.55 5.40
CA ASN A 86 14.39 8.59 5.63
C ASN A 86 13.76 9.97 5.92
N HIS A 87 12.44 10.02 6.18
CA HIS A 87 11.73 11.26 6.44
C HIS A 87 11.91 11.73 7.89
N GLN A 88 11.81 13.04 8.15
CA GLN A 88 11.90 13.59 9.52
C GLN A 88 10.81 13.05 10.48
N ARG A 89 9.65 12.65 9.94
CA ARG A 89 8.52 11.99 10.64
C ARG A 89 8.49 10.47 10.41
N ALA A 90 9.63 9.84 10.11
CA ALA A 90 9.69 8.43 9.71
C ALA A 90 9.00 7.50 10.71
N ALA A 91 9.22 7.67 12.03
CA ALA A 91 8.67 6.78 13.05
C ALA A 91 7.14 6.64 12.96
N GLU A 92 6.43 7.77 12.85
CA GLU A 92 4.97 7.81 12.70
C GLU A 92 4.51 7.13 11.39
N PHE A 93 5.12 7.53 10.26
CA PHE A 93 4.71 7.01 8.95
C PHE A 93 5.00 5.53 8.81
N ILE A 94 6.12 5.05 9.33
CA ILE A 94 6.50 3.63 9.34
C ILE A 94 5.52 2.84 10.21
N GLN A 95 5.16 3.35 11.39
CA GLN A 95 4.18 2.69 12.26
C GLN A 95 2.83 2.53 11.56
N GLN A 96 2.30 3.60 10.97
CA GLN A 96 1.03 3.54 10.25
C GLN A 96 1.11 2.67 8.98
N TYR A 97 2.24 2.72 8.28
CA TYR A 97 2.51 1.89 7.11
C TYR A 97 2.44 0.39 7.45
N HIS A 98 3.15 -0.05 8.50
CA HIS A 98 3.11 -1.45 8.91
C HIS A 98 1.75 -1.84 9.47
N TYR A 99 1.07 -0.96 10.21
CA TYR A 99 -0.29 -1.23 10.68
C TYR A 99 -1.24 -1.55 9.52
N ILE A 100 -1.21 -0.76 8.45
CA ILE A 100 -2.03 -1.00 7.24
C ILE A 100 -1.65 -2.33 6.58
N LEU A 101 -0.36 -2.61 6.43
CA LEU A 101 0.10 -3.82 5.74
C LEU A 101 -0.11 -5.09 6.56
N ASP A 102 -0.02 -5.03 7.88
CA ASP A 102 -0.29 -6.16 8.77
C ASP A 102 -1.78 -6.55 8.70
N GLU A 103 -2.70 -5.59 8.60
CA GLU A 103 -4.12 -5.87 8.33
C GLU A 103 -4.30 -6.53 6.95
N MET A 104 -3.58 -6.07 5.93
CA MET A 104 -3.62 -6.71 4.60
C MET A 104 -3.06 -8.14 4.61
N VAL A 105 -2.07 -8.44 5.47
CA VAL A 105 -1.59 -9.80 5.70
C VAL A 105 -2.64 -10.63 6.43
N ALA A 106 -3.26 -10.10 7.49
CA ALA A 106 -4.32 -10.78 8.23
C ALA A 106 -5.54 -11.13 7.36
N ARG A 107 -5.85 -10.29 6.37
CA ARG A 107 -6.92 -10.50 5.39
C ARG A 107 -6.50 -11.29 4.15
N GLN A 108 -5.31 -11.89 4.16
CA GLN A 108 -4.79 -12.73 3.09
C GLN A 108 -4.64 -12.01 1.74
N ILE A 109 -4.40 -10.69 1.76
CA ILE A 109 -4.03 -9.94 0.55
C ILE A 109 -2.54 -10.13 0.26
N PHE A 110 -1.72 -10.10 1.31
CA PHE A 110 -0.27 -10.30 1.22
C PHE A 110 0.22 -11.41 2.17
N THR A 111 1.42 -11.90 1.87
CA THR A 111 2.27 -12.67 2.78
C THR A 111 3.59 -11.94 3.00
N LYS A 112 4.22 -12.17 4.15
CA LYS A 112 5.43 -11.50 4.63
C LYS A 112 6.60 -12.47 4.66
#